data_AF-A0A3M1HWS0-F1
#
_entry.id   AF-A0A3M1HWS0-F1
#
_cell.length_a   1.000
_cell.length_b   1.000
_cell.length_c   1.000
_cell.angle_alpha   90.00
_cell.angle_beta   90.00
_cell.angle_gamma   90.00
#
_symmetry.space_group_name_H-M   'P 1'
#
loop_
_entity.id
_entity.type
_entity.pdbx_description
1 polymer ?
#
loop_
_entity_poly.entity_id
_entity_poly.type
_entity_poly.pdbx_seq_one_letter_code
_entity_poly.pdbx_strand_id
1 'polypeptide(L)'
;MNEKTLRSPRIMHRAWGEIQVEGFPPFRDAKLWPGGARAWNWDETGTRHSPGIQPADVEELLEHGARVVVLSTGVYGRLRVRPETLRMLEEKGVRTHVLRTPEAERLYNELCASEAVGALIHTTC
;
A
#
# COMPACT_ATOMS: atom_id res chain seq x y z
N MET A 1 -24.52 -14.34 -6.43
CA MET A 1 -23.82 -13.12 -5.98
C MET A 1 -23.15 -13.44 -4.66
N ASN A 2 -21.86 -13.76 -4.65
CA ASN A 2 -21.10 -13.89 -3.41
C ASN A 2 -20.40 -12.56 -3.16
N GLU A 3 -21.12 -11.61 -2.57
CA GLU A 3 -20.50 -10.46 -1.91
C GLU A 3 -19.82 -10.97 -0.62
N LYS A 4 -18.74 -11.74 -0.78
CA LYS A 4 -17.68 -11.66 0.22
C LYS A 4 -17.25 -10.21 0.12
N THR A 5 -17.63 -9.38 1.09
CA THR A 5 -17.01 -8.08 1.29
C THR A 5 -15.52 -8.36 1.30
N LEU A 6 -14.85 -8.03 0.20
CA LEU A 6 -13.47 -8.42 -0.05
C LEU A 6 -12.62 -7.58 0.90
N ARG A 7 -12.46 -8.04 2.14
CA ARG A 7 -11.67 -7.34 3.15
C ARG A 7 -10.24 -7.21 2.63
N SER A 8 -9.59 -6.11 2.99
CA SER A 8 -8.16 -5.95 2.76
C SER A 8 -7.40 -7.05 3.51
N PRO A 9 -6.49 -7.78 2.83
CA PRO A 9 -5.78 -8.89 3.45
C PRO A 9 -4.81 -8.38 4.52
N ARG A 10 -4.69 -9.09 5.64
CA ARG A 10 -3.80 -8.64 6.72
C ARG A 10 -2.32 -8.88 6.39
N ILE A 11 -1.46 -8.00 6.86
CA ILE A 11 -0.01 -8.26 6.92
C ILE A 11 0.24 -9.16 8.13
N MET A 12 0.79 -10.35 7.89
CA MET A 12 1.01 -11.37 8.91
C MET A 12 2.42 -11.28 9.51
N HIS A 13 3.40 -10.96 8.67
CA HIS A 13 4.79 -10.83 9.05
C HIS A 13 5.52 -9.91 8.07
N ARG A 14 6.52 -9.19 8.56
CA ARG A 14 7.41 -8.37 7.74
C ARG A 14 8.84 -8.39 8.30
N ALA A 15 9.79 -8.63 7.40
CA ALA A 15 11.22 -8.51 7.67
C ALA A 15 11.87 -7.60 6.61
N TRP A 16 13.19 -7.42 6.69
CA TRP A 16 13.92 -6.66 5.68
C TRP A 16 13.86 -7.38 4.33
N GLY A 17 13.25 -6.74 3.32
CA GLY A 17 13.13 -7.32 1.98
C GLY A 17 12.08 -8.42 1.86
N GLU A 18 11.21 -8.59 2.87
CA GLU A 18 10.14 -9.60 2.86
C GLU A 18 8.88 -9.10 3.56
N ILE A 19 7.73 -9.38 2.96
CA ILE A 19 6.41 -9.23 3.57
C ILE A 19 5.53 -10.45 3.26
N GLN A 20 4.84 -10.95 4.29
CA GLN A 20 3.88 -12.04 4.20
C GLN A 20 2.47 -11.50 4.41
N VAL A 21 1.58 -11.79 3.47
CA VAL A 21 0.21 -11.28 3.43
C VAL A 21 -0.74 -12.47 3.48
N GLU A 22 -1.81 -12.34 4.25
CA GLU A 22 -2.82 -13.38 4.43
C GLU A 22 -3.37 -13.89 3.09
N GLY A 23 -3.18 -15.19 2.80
CA GLY A 23 -3.71 -15.82 1.60
C GLY A 23 -2.89 -15.62 0.32
N PHE A 24 -1.71 -15.01 0.41
CA PHE A 24 -0.83 -14.74 -0.73
C PHE A 24 0.60 -15.26 -0.50
N PRO A 25 1.37 -15.55 -1.57
CA PRO A 25 2.80 -15.81 -1.45
C PRO A 25 3.55 -14.59 -0.88
N PRO A 26 4.76 -14.79 -0.31
CA PRO A 26 5.58 -13.68 0.17
C PRO A 26 6.01 -12.75 -0.97
N PHE A 27 6.16 -11.48 -0.66
CA PHE A 27 6.65 -10.45 -1.58
C PHE A 27 7.88 -9.76 -1.00
N ARG A 28 8.65 -9.10 -1.87
CA ARG A 28 9.68 -8.15 -1.42
C ARG A 28 9.04 -6.84 -0.99
N ASP A 29 8.31 -6.21 -1.91
CA ASP A 29 7.46 -5.05 -1.68
C ASP A 29 6.06 -5.40 -2.20
N ALA A 30 5.01 -4.84 -1.61
CA ALA A 30 3.64 -5.25 -1.89
C ALA A 30 2.69 -4.09 -2.15
N LYS A 31 1.81 -4.30 -3.13
CA LYS A 31 0.56 -3.57 -3.30
C LYS A 31 -0.56 -4.39 -2.67
N LEU A 32 -1.36 -3.79 -1.80
CA LEU A 32 -2.46 -4.43 -1.10
C LEU A 32 -3.75 -3.65 -1.36
N TRP A 33 -4.88 -4.34 -1.45
CA TRP A 33 -6.20 -3.73 -1.65
C TRP A 33 -7.33 -4.66 -1.16
N PRO A 34 -8.58 -4.18 -1.08
CA PRO A 34 -9.73 -5.02 -0.75
C PRO A 34 -9.79 -6.31 -1.60
N GLY A 35 -9.52 -7.46 -0.98
CA GLY A 35 -9.55 -8.78 -1.64
C GLY A 35 -8.32 -9.19 -2.43
N GLY A 36 -7.23 -8.42 -2.42
CA GLY A 36 -6.06 -8.75 -3.24
C GLY A 36 -4.75 -8.17 -2.76
N ALA A 37 -3.68 -8.80 -3.23
CA ALA A 37 -2.32 -8.33 -3.06
C ALA A 37 -1.46 -8.79 -4.25
N ARG A 38 -0.43 -8.00 -4.58
CA ARG A 38 0.63 -8.42 -5.50
C ARG A 38 1.96 -7.77 -5.18
N ALA A 39 3.01 -8.24 -5.85
CA ALA A 39 4.32 -7.60 -5.80
C ALA A 39 4.24 -6.15 -6.34
N TRP A 40 4.83 -5.22 -5.61
CA TRP A 40 5.03 -3.86 -6.08
C TRP A 40 6.35 -3.75 -6.83
N ASN A 41 6.27 -3.80 -8.16
CA ASN A 41 7.41 -3.62 -9.03
C ASN A 41 7.56 -2.14 -9.42
N TRP A 42 8.62 -1.49 -8.95
CA TRP A 42 8.87 -0.08 -9.18
C TRP A 42 9.13 0.28 -10.64
N ASP A 43 9.54 -0.68 -11.47
CA ASP A 43 9.80 -0.44 -12.89
C ASP A 43 8.51 -0.31 -13.72
N GLU A 44 7.36 -0.71 -13.20
CA GLU A 44 6.06 -0.52 -13.87
C GLU A 44 5.68 0.97 -13.96
N THR A 45 6.09 1.77 -12.99
CA THR A 45 5.66 3.17 -12.84
C THR A 45 6.82 4.15 -12.84
N GLY A 46 8.07 3.65 -12.74
CA GLY A 46 9.25 4.49 -12.59
C GLY A 46 9.43 5.02 -11.17
N THR A 47 8.94 4.29 -10.16
CA THR A 47 9.20 4.61 -8.75
C THR A 47 10.68 4.43 -8.43
N ARG A 48 11.21 5.40 -7.68
CA ARG A 48 12.57 5.46 -7.14
C ARG A 48 12.49 6.20 -5.81
N HIS A 49 13.52 6.12 -4.96
CA HIS A 49 13.58 6.87 -3.70
C HIS A 49 13.26 8.37 -3.87
N SER A 50 13.76 8.95 -4.97
CA SER A 50 13.39 10.26 -5.47
C SER A 50 13.16 10.13 -6.98
N PRO A 51 12.04 10.59 -7.54
CA PRO A 51 11.06 11.51 -6.93
C PRO A 51 10.02 10.85 -6.00
N GLY A 52 9.98 9.52 -5.91
CA GLY A 52 9.11 8.80 -4.97
C GLY A 52 7.99 8.01 -5.63
N ILE A 53 7.01 7.60 -4.81
CA ILE A 53 5.78 6.92 -5.21
C ILE A 53 5.02 7.74 -6.25
N GLN A 54 4.63 7.12 -7.36
CA GLN A 54 3.96 7.73 -8.49
C GLN A 54 2.43 7.60 -8.40
N PRO A 55 1.66 8.46 -9.08
CA PRO A 55 0.21 8.32 -9.15
C PRO A 55 -0.23 6.95 -9.69
N ALA A 56 0.46 6.44 -10.71
CA ALA A 56 0.23 5.13 -11.29
C ALA A 56 0.45 3.96 -10.31
N ASP A 57 1.19 4.15 -9.21
CA ASP A 57 1.35 3.08 -8.21
C ASP A 57 0.05 2.82 -7.45
N VAL A 58 -0.74 3.88 -7.21
CA VAL A 58 -1.96 3.82 -6.38
C VAL A 58 -3.22 3.58 -7.19
N GLU A 59 -3.22 3.79 -8.50
CA GLU A 59 -4.39 3.61 -9.38
C GLU A 59 -5.06 2.25 -9.19
N GLU A 60 -4.30 1.17 -9.24
CA GLU A 60 -4.79 -0.20 -9.05
C GLU A 60 -5.47 -0.42 -7.69
N LEU A 61 -4.95 0.21 -6.62
CA LEU A 61 -5.56 0.12 -5.29
C LEU A 61 -6.96 0.75 -5.32
N LEU A 62 -7.11 1.88 -6.02
CA LEU A 62 -8.37 2.60 -6.16
C LEU A 62 -9.36 1.87 -7.06
N GLU A 63 -8.89 1.28 -8.17
CA GLU A 63 -9.68 0.44 -9.07
C GLU A 63 -10.27 -0.77 -8.35
N HIS A 64 -9.54 -1.32 -7.37
CA HIS A 64 -10.01 -2.38 -6.48
C HIS A 64 -10.78 -1.88 -5.25
N GLY A 65 -11.18 -0.60 -5.23
CA GLY A 65 -12.15 -0.07 -4.26
C GLY A 65 -11.55 0.39 -2.93
N ALA A 66 -10.24 0.64 -2.85
CA ALA A 66 -9.64 1.27 -1.67
C ALA A 66 -10.23 2.67 -1.43
N ARG A 67 -10.69 2.91 -0.20
CA ARG A 67 -11.21 4.21 0.29
C ARG A 67 -10.25 4.90 1.25
N VAL A 68 -9.31 4.14 1.80
CA VAL A 68 -8.17 4.63 2.58
C VAL A 68 -6.90 4.07 1.96
N VAL A 69 -5.87 4.87 1.80
CA VAL A 69 -4.57 4.46 1.25
C VAL A 69 -3.46 4.71 2.27
N VAL A 70 -2.70 3.67 2.59
CA VAL A 70 -1.51 3.74 3.45
C VAL A 70 -0.26 3.61 2.57
N LEU A 71 0.53 4.68 2.52
CA LEU A 71 1.80 4.74 1.79
C LEU A 71 2.95 4.59 2.77
N SER A 72 3.70 3.51 2.66
CA SER A 72 4.93 3.35 3.45
C SER A 72 6.13 4.00 2.75
N THR A 73 7.02 4.61 3.53
CA THR A 73 8.22 5.31 3.04
C THR A 73 9.50 4.51 3.25
N GLY A 74 9.40 3.19 3.47
CA GLY A 74 10.51 2.35 3.93
C GLY A 74 10.68 2.38 5.44
N VAL A 75 11.51 1.48 5.97
CA VAL A 75 11.82 1.33 7.40
C VAL A 75 12.50 2.58 7.95
N TYR A 76 13.34 3.22 7.13
CA TYR A 76 14.04 4.45 7.49
C TYR A 76 13.44 5.72 6.87
N GLY A 77 12.31 5.61 6.17
CA GLY A 77 11.60 6.76 5.60
C GLY A 77 12.32 7.43 4.43
N ARG A 78 13.10 6.68 3.62
CA ARG A 78 13.87 7.27 2.52
C ARG A 78 13.11 7.33 1.20
N LEU A 79 12.06 6.53 1.04
CA LEU A 79 11.19 6.60 -0.12
C LEU A 79 10.28 7.82 -0.02
N ARG A 80 10.42 8.76 -0.96
CA ARG A 80 9.53 9.94 -1.05
C ARG A 80 8.16 9.56 -1.63
N VAL A 81 7.21 10.47 -1.49
CA VAL A 81 5.93 10.44 -2.21
C VAL A 81 5.87 11.66 -3.09
N ARG A 82 5.52 11.49 -4.37
CA ARG A 82 5.33 12.63 -5.25
C ARG A 82 4.12 13.47 -4.79
N PRO A 83 4.20 14.82 -4.82
CA PRO A 83 3.05 15.68 -4.54
C PRO A 83 1.85 15.36 -5.43
N GLU A 84 2.08 14.98 -6.69
CA GLU A 84 1.03 14.60 -7.64
C GLU A 84 0.24 13.38 -7.17
N THR A 85 0.89 12.42 -6.52
CA THR A 85 0.23 11.23 -5.94
C THR A 85 -0.71 11.63 -4.81
N LEU A 86 -0.25 12.52 -3.91
CA LEU A 86 -1.07 13.01 -2.79
C LEU A 86 -2.26 13.83 -3.30
N ARG A 87 -2.03 14.72 -4.27
CA ARG A 87 -3.10 15.50 -4.90
C ARG A 87 -4.13 14.61 -5.57
N MET A 88 -3.72 13.60 -6.33
CA MET A 88 -4.67 12.66 -6.97
C MET A 88 -5.54 11.95 -5.94
N LEU A 89 -4.96 11.49 -4.83
CA LEU A 89 -5.71 10.83 -3.76
C LEU A 89 -6.70 11.80 -3.07
N GLU A 90 -6.25 13.02 -2.79
CA GLU A 90 -7.10 14.08 -2.22
C GLU A 90 -8.27 14.45 -3.15
N GLU A 91 -8.02 14.67 -4.44
CA GLU A 91 -9.04 14.99 -5.45
C GLU A 91 -10.08 13.88 -5.60
N LYS A 92 -9.67 12.62 -5.37
CA LYS A 92 -10.57 11.45 -5.36
C LYS A 92 -11.26 11.22 -4.01
N GLY A 93 -11.03 12.08 -3.01
CA GLY A 93 -11.62 11.96 -1.67
C GLY A 93 -11.10 10.77 -0.87
N VAL A 94 -9.90 10.27 -1.19
CA VAL A 94 -9.30 9.10 -0.55
C VAL A 94 -8.48 9.53 0.67
N ARG A 95 -8.83 9.01 1.85
CA ARG A 95 -8.08 9.30 3.07
C ARG A 95 -6.70 8.67 2.96
N THR A 96 -5.64 9.46 3.14
CA THR A 96 -4.27 9.01 2.87
C THR A 96 -3.38 9.15 4.10
N HIS A 97 -2.56 8.13 4.37
CA HIS A 97 -1.56 8.12 5.44
C HIS A 97 -0.18 7.85 4.84
N VAL A 98 0.80 8.70 5.16
CA VAL A 98 2.20 8.52 4.75
C VAL A 98 3.03 8.29 6.00
N LEU A 99 3.62 7.10 6.14
CA LEU A 99 4.25 6.65 7.37
C LEU A 99 5.51 5.84 7.07
N ARG A 100 6.42 5.67 8.04
CA ARG A 100 7.47 4.65 7.87
C ARG A 100 6.84 3.28 7.97
N THR A 101 7.53 2.29 7.42
CA THR A 101 6.96 0.96 7.21
C THR A 101 6.44 0.27 8.49
N PRO A 102 7.12 0.33 9.65
CA PRO A 102 6.57 -0.26 10.88
C PRO A 102 5.25 0.39 11.33
N GLU A 103 5.13 1.71 11.17
CA GLU A 103 3.92 2.46 11.53
C GLU A 103 2.80 2.23 10.50
N ALA A 104 3.16 2.17 9.21
CA ALA A 104 2.27 1.85 8.11
C ALA A 104 1.64 0.46 8.26
N GLU A 105 2.45 -0.56 8.58
CA GLU A 105 2.01 -1.93 8.82
C GLU A 105 0.98 -2.00 9.96
N ARG A 106 1.28 -1.35 11.08
CA ARG A 106 0.38 -1.30 12.24
C ARG A 106 -0.95 -0.63 11.88
N LEU A 107 -0.90 0.58 11.32
CA LEU A 107 -2.10 1.33 10.96
C LEU A 107 -2.93 0.59 9.91
N TYR A 108 -2.28 0.04 8.88
CA TYR A 108 -2.95 -0.75 7.84
C TYR A 108 -3.76 -1.90 8.45
N ASN A 109 -3.13 -2.71 9.31
CA ASN A 109 -3.80 -3.85 9.95
C ASN A 109 -4.93 -3.43 10.90
N GLU A 110 -4.80 -2.30 11.60
CA GLU A 110 -5.87 -1.72 12.42
C GLU A 110 -7.07 -1.33 11.55
N LEU A 111 -6.83 -0.63 10.44
CA LEU A 111 -7.88 -0.16 9.51
C LEU A 111 -8.57 -1.30 8.73
N CYS A 112 -7.84 -2.38 8.40
CA CYS A 112 -8.40 -3.55 7.70
C CYS A 112 -9.58 -4.21 8.45
N ALA A 113 -9.74 -3.95 9.75
CA ALA A 113 -10.87 -4.46 10.53
C ALA A 113 -12.21 -3.84 10.15
N SER A 114 -12.22 -2.61 9.61
CA SER A 114 -13.44 -1.82 9.40
C SER A 114 -13.50 -1.03 8.09
N GLU A 115 -12.38 -0.84 7.39
CA GLU A 115 -12.30 -0.01 6.19
C GLU A 115 -11.79 -0.79 4.98
N ALA A 116 -12.12 -0.30 3.79
CA ALA A 116 -11.57 -0.78 2.52
C ALA A 116 -10.21 -0.10 2.29
N VAL A 117 -9.13 -0.76 2.71
CA VAL A 117 -7.79 -0.17 2.76
C VAL A 117 -6.92 -0.69 1.62
N GLY A 118 -6.31 0.23 0.88
CA GLY A 118 -5.20 -0.03 -0.02
C GLY A 118 -3.87 0.33 0.66
N ALA A 119 -2.79 -0.35 0.30
CA ALA A 119 -1.46 0.02 0.78
C ALA A 119 -0.34 -0.26 -0.22
N LEU A 120 0.70 0.56 -0.17
CA LEU A 120 2.00 0.32 -0.80
C LEU A 120 3.04 0.11 0.29
N ILE A 121 3.55 -1.11 0.41
CA ILE A 121 4.50 -1.52 1.45
C ILE A 121 5.89 -1.73 0.85
N HIS A 122 6.83 -0.85 1.20
CA HIS A 122 8.25 -0.96 0.90
C HIS A 122 8.99 -1.51 2.12
N THR A 123 9.59 -2.70 2.02
CA THR A 123 10.10 -3.42 3.20
C THR A 123 11.55 -3.08 3.57
N THR A 124 12.21 -2.21 2.81
CA THR A 124 13.61 -1.81 3.03
C THR A 124 13.77 -0.33 3.39
N CYS A 125 14.53 0.47 2.65
CA CYS A 125 14.89 1.85 3.01
C CYS A 125 14.04 2.91 2.34
#